data_AF-A0A953PRW9-F1
#
_entry.id   AF-A0A953PRW9-F1
#
_cell.length_a   1.000
_cell.length_b   1.000
_cell.length_c   1.000
_cell.angle_alpha   90.00
_cell.angle_beta   90.00
_cell.angle_gamma   90.00
#
_symmetry.space_group_name_H-M   'P 1'
#
loop_
_entity.id
_entity.type
_entity.pdbx_description
1 polymer ?
#
loop_
_entity_poly.entity_id
_entity_poly.type
_entity_poly.pdbx_seq_one_letter_code
_entity_poly.pdbx_strand_id
1 'polypeptide(L)' 'MAYYGVYVGLVVGNQDPTNAGRVQVRLPMIGQTAWALVASPLGSAPSGRAQPGSKVVVAFEGGDPSHPVVLGRVGP' A
#
# COMPACT_ATOMS: atom_id res chain seq x y z
N MET A 1 15.63 7.31 8.76
CA MET A 1 15.61 7.85 7.37
C MET A 1 14.18 8.16 7.00
N ALA A 2 13.94 9.28 6.32
CA ALA A 2 12.63 9.62 5.76
C ALA A 2 12.57 9.30 4.25
N TYR A 3 11.40 8.91 3.76
CA TYR A 3 11.16 8.43 2.40
C TYR A 3 10.08 9.27 1.68
N TYR A 4 10.46 10.39 1.08
CA TYR A 4 9.51 11.31 0.42
C TYR A 4 9.13 10.93 -1.02
N GLY A 5 9.80 9.93 -1.59
CA GLY A 5 9.53 9.46 -2.94
C GLY A 5 8.28 8.60 -3.06
N VAL A 6 8.07 8.13 -4.29
CA VAL A 6 7.08 7.12 -4.62
C VAL A 6 7.82 5.82 -4.91
N TYR A 7 7.29 4.71 -4.40
CA TYR A 7 7.95 3.41 -4.45
C TYR A 7 7.03 2.34 -5.01
N VAL A 8 7.62 1.27 -5.52
CA VAL A 8 6.88 0.10 -5.98
C VAL A 8 6.94 -1.00 -4.93
N GLY A 9 5.78 -1.53 -4.58
CA GLY A 9 5.60 -2.64 -3.66
C GLY A 9 4.86 -3.81 -4.30
N LEU A 10 4.89 -4.95 -3.60
CA LEU A 10 4.12 -6.15 -3.95
C LEU A 10 3.12 -6.45 -2.84
N VAL A 11 1.84 -6.55 -3.17
CA VAL A 11 0.82 -7.00 -2.22
C VAL A 11 1.08 -8.48 -1.92
N VAL A 12 1.24 -8.82 -0.64
CA VAL A 12 1.45 -10.19 -0.17
C VAL A 12 0.25 -10.72 0.62
N GLY A 13 -0.64 -9.83 1.09
CA GLY A 13 -1.84 -10.21 1.84
C GLY A 13 -2.89 -9.11 1.80
N ASN A 14 -4.18 -9.48 1.90
CA ASN A 14 -5.31 -8.53 1.90
C ASN A 14 -6.33 -8.83 3.01
N GLN A 15 -6.01 -9.75 3.92
CA GLN A 15 -6.83 -10.11 5.08
C GLN A 15 -6.43 -9.22 6.27
N ASP A 16 -6.82 -7.95 6.23
CA ASP A 16 -6.57 -7.02 7.35
C ASP A 16 -7.36 -7.44 8.59
N PRO A 17 -6.69 -7.82 9.70
CA PRO A 17 -7.35 -8.26 10.92
C PRO A 17 -8.17 -7.14 11.61
N THR A 18 -7.88 -5.88 11.30
CA THR A 18 -8.57 -4.72 11.87
C THR A 18 -9.74 -4.22 11.02
N ASN A 19 -9.91 -4.80 9.83
CA ASN A 19 -10.89 -4.38 8.84
C ASN A 19 -10.82 -2.88 8.46
N ALA A 20 -9.64 -2.27 8.56
CA ALA A 20 -9.39 -0.85 8.28
C ALA A 20 -9.15 -0.56 6.78
N GLY A 21 -9.40 -1.53 5.91
CA GLY A 21 -9.18 -1.39 4.47
C GLY A 21 -7.70 -1.41 4.05
N ARG A 22 -6.83 -2.01 4.85
CA ARG A 22 -5.39 -2.09 4.55
C ARG A 22 -5.04 -3.36 3.76
N VAL A 23 -3.89 -3.31 3.11
CA VAL A 23 -3.26 -4.47 2.47
C VAL A 23 -1.83 -4.61 2.96
N GLN A 24 -1.36 -5.84 3.10
CA GLN A 24 0.01 -6.12 3.46
C GLN A 24 0.87 -6.06 2.20
N VAL A 25 1.84 -5.14 2.20
CA VAL A 25 2.73 -4.88 1.06
C VAL A 25 4.17 -5.18 1.46
N ARG A 26 4.87 -5.93 0.62
CA ARG A 26 6.33 -6.07 0.69
C ARG A 26 6.99 -4.89 -0.01
N LEU A 27 7.84 -4.18 0.71
CA LEU A 27 8.50 -2.96 0.28
C LEU A 27 10.02 -3.22 0.17
N PRO A 28 10.56 -3.43 -1.05
CA PRO A 28 11.95 -3.87 -1.24
C PRO A 28 12.98 -2.90 -0.63
N MET A 29 12.72 -1.60 -0.69
CA MET A 29 13.62 -0.54 -0.20
C MET A 29 13.83 -0.54 1.31
N ILE A 30 12.88 -1.07 2.08
CA ILE A 30 13.00 -1.20 3.54
C ILE A 30 13.18 -2.67 3.99
N GLY A 31 13.18 -3.61 3.04
CA GLY A 31 13.37 -5.05 3.32
C GLY A 31 12.27 -5.70 4.17
N GLN A 32 11.12 -5.05 4.36
CA GLN A 32 10.07 -5.48 5.28
C GLN A 32 8.69 -5.50 4.60
N THR A 33 7.72 -6.09 5.30
CA THR A 33 6.29 -5.99 4.95
C THR A 33 5.60 -5.02 5.90
N ALA A 34 4.65 -4.25 5.38
CA ALA A 34 3.87 -3.30 6.17
C ALA A 34 2.41 -3.30 5.73
N TRP A 35 1.51 -2.96 6.66
CA TRP A 35 0.10 -2.75 6.36
C TRP A 35 -0.10 -1.33 5.84
N ALA A 36 -0.53 -1.20 4.59
CA ALA A 36 -0.74 0.07 3.94
C ALA A 36 -2.22 0.34 3.71
N LEU A 37 -2.67 1.56 4.01
CA LEU A 37 -4.00 2.03 3.62
C LEU A 37 -4.10 2.10 2.10
N VAL A 38 -5.27 1.76 1.55
CA VAL A 38 -5.50 1.85 0.11
C VAL A 38 -6.27 3.13 -0.18
N ALA A 39 -5.64 4.04 -0.92
CA ALA A 39 -6.31 5.23 -1.42
C ALA A 39 -7.45 4.82 -2.36
N SER A 40 -8.62 5.43 -2.18
CA SER A 40 -9.79 5.23 -3.03
C SER A 40 -10.08 6.51 -3.81
N PRO A 41 -10.56 6.42 -5.06
CA PRO A 41 -11.00 7.59 -5.80
C PRO A 41 -12.08 8.38 -5.03
N LEU A 42 -11.97 9.70 -5.03
CA LEU A 42 -12.98 10.56 -4.43
C LEU A 42 -14.35 10.35 -5.09
N GLY A 43 -15.41 10.25 -4.29
CA GLY A 43 -16.76 9.99 -4.78
C GLY A 43 -17.04 8.53 -5.16
N SER A 44 -16.09 7.61 -4.96
CA SER A 44 -16.32 6.17 -5.09
C SER A 44 -16.49 5.53 -3.71
N ALA A 45 -17.36 4.51 -3.63
CA ALA A 45 -17.32 3.60 -2.50
C ALA A 45 -15.99 2.82 -2.55
N PRO A 46 -15.29 2.62 -1.41
CA PRO A 46 -14.09 1.80 -1.37
C PRO A 46 -14.45 0.40 -1.90
N SER A 47 -14.01 0.12 -3.12
CA SER A 47 -14.43 -1.04 -3.91
C SER A 47 -13.21 -1.79 -4.41
N GLY A 48 -13.22 -3.10 -4.19
CA GLY A 48 -12.09 -3.98 -4.51
C GLY A 48 -10.94 -3.88 -3.50
N ARG A 49 -10.42 -5.03 -3.07
CA ARG A 49 -9.13 -5.10 -2.36
C ARG A 49 -8.05 -5.44 -3.37
N ALA A 50 -6.91 -4.76 -3.27
CA ALA A 50 -5.73 -5.19 -4.01
C ALA A 50 -5.41 -6.66 -3.65
N GLN A 51 -5.21 -7.48 -4.67
CA GLN A 51 -5.02 -8.92 -4.48
C GLN A 51 -3.55 -9.25 -4.23
N PRO A 52 -3.23 -10.26 -3.41
CA PRO A 52 -1.88 -10.82 -3.34
C PRO A 52 -1.30 -11.07 -4.74
N GLY A 53 -0.03 -10.70 -4.95
CA GLY A 53 0.63 -10.73 -6.26
C GLY A 53 0.50 -9.43 -7.07
N SER A 54 -0.38 -8.49 -6.67
CA SER A 54 -0.51 -7.20 -7.36
C SER A 54 0.69 -6.30 -7.06
N LYS A 55 1.29 -5.71 -8.11
CA LYS A 55 2.25 -4.62 -7.96
C LYS A 55 1.51 -3.31 -7.71
N VAL A 56 1.97 -2.54 -6.74
CA VAL A 56 1.32 -1.31 -6.28
C VAL A 56 2.32 -0.17 -6.15
N VAL A 57 1.81 1.04 -6.32
CA VAL A 57 2.51 2.29 -6.01
C VAL A 57 2.25 2.65 -4.56
N VAL A 58 3.31 2.95 -3.81
CA VAL A 58 3.26 3.26 -2.38
C VAL A 58 3.99 4.57 -2.10
N ALA A 59 3.38 5.40 -1.25
CA ALA A 59 3.99 6.57 -0.65
C ALA A 59 3.93 6.46 0.87
N PHE A 60 4.60 7.37 1.57
CA PHE A 60 4.69 7.38 3.03
C PHE A 60 4.24 8.73 3.58
N GLU A 61 3.34 8.72 4.57
CA GLU A 61 2.89 9.96 5.22
C GLU A 61 4.06 10.65 5.91
N GLY A 62 4.34 11.90 5.53
CA GLY A 62 5.47 12.65 6.07
C GLY A 62 6.85 12.01 5.82
N GLY A 63 6.93 11.01 4.92
CA GLY A 63 8.13 10.21 4.71
C GLY A 63 8.37 9.11 5.76
N ASP A 64 7.42 8.83 6.66
CA ASP A 64 7.56 7.79 7.68
C ASP A 64 7.22 6.39 7.11
N PRO A 65 8.18 5.44 7.08
CA PRO A 65 7.93 4.09 6.58
C PRO A 65 6.92 3.28 7.39
N SER A 66 6.60 3.72 8.61
CA SER A 66 5.57 3.13 9.48
C SER A 66 4.15 3.46 9.03
N HIS A 67 4.01 4.48 8.16
CA HIS A 67 2.74 5.00 7.67
C HIS A 67 2.63 4.92 6.13
N PRO A 68 2.63 3.71 5.54
CA PRO A 68 2.52 3.54 4.09
C PRO A 68 1.08 3.70 3.58
N VAL A 69 0.96 4.28 2.39
CA VAL A 69 -0.30 4.42 1.65
C VAL A 69 -0.12 3.90 0.23
N VAL A 70 -0.95 2.95 -0.18
CA VAL A 70 -1.08 2.48 -1.55
C VAL A 70 -1.87 3.52 -2.34
N LEU A 71 -1.27 4.08 -3.38
CA LEU A 71 -1.89 5.06 -4.27
C LEU A 71 -2.65 4.40 -5.43
N GLY A 72 -2.27 3.18 -5.80
CA GLY A 72 -2.88 2.43 -6.89
C GLY A 72 -2.05 1.21 -7.32
N ARG A 73 -2.55 0.47 -8.32
CA ARG A 73 -1.78 -0.60 -8.98
C ARG A 73 -0.80 -0.02 -10.00
N VAL A 74 0.32 -0.71 -10.22
CA VAL A 74 1.28 -0.40 -11.30
C VAL A 74 1.53 -1.62 -12.17
N GLY A 75 1.54 -1.42 -13.48
CA GLY A 75 1.63 -2.47 -14.49
C GLY A 75 0.58 -2.24 -15.60
N PRO A 76 0.70 -2.95 -16.73
CA PRO A 76 -0.43 -3.09 -17.65
C PRO A 76 -1.64 -3.75 -16.96
#